data_AF-A0A7V3IXK1-F1
#
_entry.id   AF-A0A7V3IXK1-F1
#
_cell.length_a   1.000
_cell.length_b   1.000
_cell.length_c   1.000
_cell.angle_alpha   90.00
_cell.angle_beta   90.00
_cell.angle_gamma   90.00
#
_symmetry.space_group_name_H-M   'P 1'
#
loop_
_entity.id
_entity.type
_entity.pdbx_description
1 polymer ?
#
loop_
_entity_poly.entity_id
_entity_poly.type
_entity_poly.pdbx_seq_one_letter_code
_entity_poly.pdbx_strand_id
1 'polypeptide(L)'
;MQAASRIDPAHTSPWKLASTYALLSIAESLGSGRHIHSGPKPSGELRCANEQCAMHRESGTPVTNDYYDILTLAEVAGMTRMNPATLRYWRSVGDCGPKSFKLGRRVFYHRADVEQWIAEADDS
;
A
#
# COMPACT_ATOMS: atom_id res chain seq x y z
N MET A 1 -30.18 21.13 -16.53
CA MET A 1 -30.14 20.55 -15.17
C MET A 1 -31.54 20.08 -14.79
N GLN A 2 -31.95 18.86 -15.13
CA GLN A 2 -33.25 18.35 -14.69
C GLN A 2 -33.26 16.82 -14.68
N ALA A 3 -32.81 16.23 -13.57
CA ALA A 3 -32.96 14.80 -13.29
C ALA A 3 -33.07 14.47 -11.78
N ALA A 4 -32.92 15.45 -10.88
CA ALA A 4 -32.69 15.18 -9.45
C ALA A 4 -33.95 15.21 -8.55
N SER A 5 -35.15 15.51 -9.04
CA SER A 5 -36.32 15.76 -8.19
C SER A 5 -37.33 14.61 -8.10
N ARG A 6 -36.92 13.34 -8.20
CA ARG A 6 -37.85 12.18 -8.12
C ARG A 6 -37.58 11.21 -6.96
N ILE A 7 -36.82 11.61 -5.95
CA ILE A 7 -36.68 10.79 -4.75
C ILE A 7 -37.82 11.16 -3.80
N ASP A 8 -38.92 10.42 -3.91
CA ASP A 8 -40.00 10.46 -2.91
C ASP A 8 -39.53 9.67 -1.67
N PRO A 9 -39.36 10.31 -0.49
CA PRO A 9 -38.83 9.67 0.71
C PRO A 9 -39.71 8.52 1.23
N ALA A 10 -40.97 8.43 0.80
CA ALA A 10 -41.86 7.32 1.14
C ALA A 10 -41.42 5.97 0.52
N HIS A 11 -40.66 6.00 -0.58
CA HIS A 11 -40.20 4.79 -1.29
C HIS A 11 -38.71 4.49 -1.12
N THR A 12 -38.00 5.20 -0.23
CA THR A 12 -36.59 4.91 0.07
C THR A 12 -36.47 4.20 1.40
N SER A 13 -35.90 2.99 1.40
CA SER A 13 -35.63 2.25 2.63
C SER A 13 -34.70 3.08 3.55
N PRO A 14 -34.92 3.09 4.88
CA PRO A 14 -34.17 3.95 5.80
C PRO A 14 -32.65 3.87 5.67
N TRP A 15 -32.12 2.70 5.31
CA TRP A 15 -30.68 2.48 5.11
C TRP A 15 -30.11 3.15 3.83
N LYS A 16 -30.94 3.36 2.80
CA LYS A 16 -30.53 4.11 1.60
C LYS A 16 -30.38 5.59 1.91
N LEU A 17 -31.29 6.16 2.71
CA LEU A 17 -31.19 7.54 3.18
C LEU A 17 -29.92 7.75 4.02
N ALA A 18 -29.64 6.84 4.97
CA ALA A 18 -28.43 6.92 5.78
C ALA A 18 -27.14 6.88 4.92
N SER A 19 -27.12 6.05 3.88
CA SER A 19 -25.99 5.96 2.95
C SER A 19 -25.82 7.23 2.10
N THR A 20 -26.93 7.80 1.59
CA THR A 20 -26.88 9.07 0.85
C THR A 20 -26.43 10.24 1.72
N TYR A 21 -26.90 10.33 2.97
CA TYR A 21 -26.49 11.36 3.92
C TYR A 21 -25.01 11.24 4.30
N ALA A 22 -24.52 10.01 4.52
CA ALA A 22 -23.10 9.77 4.80
C ALA A 22 -22.19 10.25 3.65
N LEU A 23 -22.60 10.03 2.40
CA LEU A 23 -21.84 10.49 1.23
C LEU A 23 -21.87 12.02 1.08
N LEU A 24 -23.01 12.66 1.39
CA LEU A 24 -23.12 14.12 1.39
C LEU A 24 -22.19 14.77 2.43
N SER A 25 -22.09 14.21 3.65
CA SER A 25 -21.18 14.73 4.69
C SER A 25 -19.69 14.65 4.31
N ILE A 26 -19.30 13.63 3.54
CA ILE A 26 -17.93 13.51 3.02
C ILE A 26 -17.66 14.58 1.96
N ALA A 27 -18.62 14.81 1.04
CA ALA A 27 -18.47 15.79 -0.02
C ALA A 27 -18.36 17.23 0.51
N GLU A 28 -19.11 17.56 1.56
CA GLU A 28 -19.07 18.88 2.21
C GLU A 28 -17.73 19.14 2.93
N SER A 29 -17.10 18.09 3.43
CA SER A 29 -15.78 18.16 4.10
C SER A 29 -14.62 18.47 3.14
N LEU A 30 -14.79 18.30 1.83
CA LEU A 30 -13.75 18.57 0.82
C LEU A 30 -13.77 20.02 0.28
N GLY A 31 -14.73 20.85 0.73
CA GLY A 31 -14.90 22.24 0.29
C GLY A 31 -14.01 23.28 0.99
N SER A 32 -13.20 22.91 1.98
CA SER A 32 -12.25 23.80 2.64
C SER A 32 -10.82 23.32 2.43
N GLY A 33 -10.15 23.93 1.46
CA GLY A 33 -8.77 23.62 1.12
C GLY A 33 -7.78 23.88 2.25
N ARG A 34 -6.74 23.04 2.28
CA ARG A 34 -5.34 23.25 2.69
C ARG A 34 -4.71 21.85 2.90
N HIS A 35 -3.47 21.55 2.57
CA HIS A 35 -2.32 22.34 2.18
C HIS A 35 -1.35 21.36 1.49
N ILE A 36 -0.76 21.76 0.36
CA ILE A 36 0.37 21.04 -0.24
C ILE A 36 1.54 21.17 0.73
N HIS A 37 2.03 20.06 1.27
CA HIS A 37 3.31 20.05 1.99
C HIS A 37 4.43 19.99 0.95
N SER A 38 4.92 21.17 0.61
CA SER A 38 6.23 21.42 0.03
C SER A 38 7.32 20.72 0.84
N GLY A 39 8.19 19.97 0.16
CA GLY A 39 9.28 19.22 0.79
C GLY A 39 10.37 20.07 1.43
N PRO A 40 11.27 19.46 2.22
CA PRO A 40 12.50 20.09 2.64
C PRO A 40 13.52 20.10 1.49
N LYS A 41 13.97 21.30 1.12
CA LYS A 41 15.11 21.54 0.23
C LYS A 41 16.41 21.16 0.96
N PRO A 42 17.35 20.43 0.33
CA PRO A 42 18.64 20.15 0.93
C PRO A 42 19.51 21.42 0.89
N SER A 43 20.02 21.83 2.04
CA SER A 43 21.10 22.82 2.14
C SER A 43 21.94 22.43 3.35
N GLY A 44 23.14 21.94 3.08
CA GLY A 44 24.03 21.39 4.09
C GLY A 44 25.22 20.68 3.47
N GLU A 45 26.00 21.44 2.71
CA GLU A 45 27.35 21.09 2.29
C GLU A 45 28.22 20.93 3.54
N LEU A 46 28.64 19.70 3.86
CA LEU A 46 29.84 19.45 4.66
C LEU A 46 30.81 18.66 3.80
N ARG A 47 31.70 19.39 3.12
CA ARG A 47 33.00 18.83 2.70
C ARG A 47 33.93 18.96 3.90
N CYS A 48 34.38 17.84 4.44
CA CYS A 48 35.70 17.77 5.06
C CYS A 48 36.43 16.59 4.44
N ALA A 49 37.51 16.91 3.75
CA ALA A 49 38.49 15.96 3.25
C ALA A 49 39.12 15.23 4.45
N ASN A 50 39.13 13.90 4.41
CA ASN A 50 40.26 13.18 4.93
C ASN A 50 40.75 12.16 3.90
N GLU A 51 42.06 12.21 3.76
CA GLU A 51 42.89 11.78 2.66
C GLU A 51 43.52 10.43 3.02
N GLN A 52 42.67 9.43 3.25
CA GLN A 52 43.13 8.06 3.45
C GLN A 52 42.56 7.14 2.36
N CYS A 53 43.18 7.22 1.19
CA CYS A 53 43.26 6.09 0.27
C CYS A 53 44.16 5.01 0.88
N ALA A 54 43.65 3.78 1.04
CA ALA A 54 44.34 2.54 0.66
C ALA A 54 43.50 1.29 1.01
N MET A 55 42.85 0.72 -0.01
CA MET A 55 42.77 -0.72 -0.28
C MET A 55 42.48 -1.68 0.89
N HIS A 56 41.19 -1.87 1.18
CA HIS A 56 40.66 -3.23 1.27
C HIS A 56 39.62 -3.37 0.15
N ARG A 57 40.00 -4.04 -0.94
CA ARG A 57 39.03 -4.58 -1.89
C ARG A 57 38.37 -5.78 -1.23
N GLU A 58 37.54 -5.51 -0.23
CA GLU A 58 36.57 -6.48 0.23
C GLU A 58 35.50 -6.52 -0.86
N SER A 59 35.45 -7.64 -1.58
CA SER A 59 34.26 -8.08 -2.27
C SER A 59 33.14 -8.07 -1.25
N GLY A 60 32.48 -6.92 -1.10
CA GLY A 60 31.30 -6.77 -0.28
C GLY A 60 30.32 -7.81 -0.79
N THR A 61 30.10 -8.88 -0.02
CA THR A 61 28.87 -9.62 -0.15
C THR A 61 27.80 -8.54 -0.08
N PRO A 62 26.94 -8.37 -1.10
CA PRO A 62 25.82 -7.47 -0.94
C PRO A 62 25.08 -8.03 0.27
N VAL A 63 25.17 -7.32 1.39
CA VAL A 63 24.33 -7.58 2.55
C VAL A 63 22.96 -7.11 2.06
N THR A 64 22.33 -7.93 1.24
CA THR A 64 20.94 -7.78 0.90
C THR A 64 20.24 -7.82 2.24
N ASN A 65 19.46 -6.78 2.50
CA ASN A 65 18.89 -6.54 3.82
C ASN A 65 17.68 -7.48 4.02
N ASP A 66 17.92 -8.78 3.86
CA ASP A 66 16.92 -9.85 3.80
C ASP A 66 16.14 -9.96 5.12
N TYR A 67 16.72 -9.40 6.19
CA TYR A 67 16.12 -9.31 7.51
C TYR A 67 14.96 -8.29 7.60
N TYR A 68 14.87 -7.32 6.69
CA TYR A 68 13.84 -6.27 6.71
C TYR A 68 12.77 -6.42 5.61
N ASP A 69 12.82 -7.48 4.81
CA ASP A 69 11.90 -7.66 3.67
C ASP A 69 10.60 -8.38 4.04
N ILE A 70 10.02 -7.95 5.17
CA ILE A 70 8.70 -8.40 5.63
C ILE A 70 7.66 -7.37 5.17
N LEU A 71 6.71 -7.83 4.38
CA LEU A 71 5.64 -7.02 3.82
C LEU A 71 4.31 -7.30 4.51
N THR A 72 3.57 -6.23 4.75
CA THR A 72 2.16 -6.28 5.13
C THR A 72 1.28 -6.54 3.92
N LEU A 73 0.04 -6.98 4.18
CA LEU A 73 -0.97 -7.16 3.13
C LEU A 73 -1.17 -5.92 2.25
N ALA A 74 -1.07 -4.71 2.84
CA ALA A 74 -1.26 -3.46 2.11
C ALA A 74 -0.07 -3.16 1.17
N GLU A 75 1.16 -3.47 1.60
CA GLU A 75 2.35 -3.31 0.76
C GLU A 75 2.35 -4.30 -0.39
N VAL A 76 2.01 -5.58 -0.15
CA VAL A 76 1.86 -6.58 -1.22
C VAL A 76 0.78 -6.17 -2.22
N ALA A 77 -0.35 -5.65 -1.73
CA ALA A 77 -1.40 -5.08 -2.59
C ALA A 77 -0.89 -3.90 -3.43
N GLY A 78 -0.08 -3.02 -2.84
CA GLY A 78 0.56 -1.91 -3.55
C GLY A 78 1.52 -2.37 -4.65
N MET A 79 2.35 -3.38 -4.36
CA MET A 79 3.32 -3.95 -5.32
C MET A 79 2.63 -4.60 -6.50
N THR A 80 1.63 -5.43 -6.23
CA THR A 80 0.89 -6.19 -7.26
C THR A 80 -0.20 -5.37 -7.96
N ARG A 81 -0.48 -4.15 -7.46
CA ARG A 81 -1.65 -3.34 -7.81
C ARG A 81 -2.98 -4.08 -7.70
N MET A 82 -3.07 -5.05 -6.78
CA MET A 82 -4.28 -5.79 -6.50
C MET A 82 -5.06 -5.19 -5.32
N ASN A 83 -6.36 -5.49 -5.26
CA ASN A 83 -7.17 -5.12 -4.11
C ASN A 83 -6.80 -5.98 -2.90
N PRO A 84 -6.55 -5.41 -1.71
CA PRO A 84 -6.24 -6.19 -0.50
C PRO A 84 -7.36 -7.17 -0.09
N ALA A 85 -8.61 -6.92 -0.49
CA ALA A 85 -9.72 -7.85 -0.30
C ALA A 85 -9.53 -9.14 -1.11
N THR A 86 -9.01 -9.04 -2.33
CA THR A 86 -8.71 -10.18 -3.21
C THR A 86 -7.61 -11.06 -2.59
N LEU A 87 -6.51 -10.45 -2.14
CA LEU A 87 -5.43 -11.19 -1.46
C LEU A 87 -5.92 -11.88 -0.17
N ARG A 88 -6.82 -11.24 0.57
CA ARG A 88 -7.46 -11.83 1.75
C ARG A 88 -8.34 -13.03 1.39
N TYR A 89 -9.10 -12.91 0.30
CA TYR A 89 -9.93 -13.99 -0.21
C TYR A 89 -9.09 -15.19 -0.63
N TRP A 90 -8.03 -14.98 -1.41
CA TRP A 90 -7.12 -16.04 -1.83
C TRP A 90 -6.49 -16.79 -0.66
N ARG A 91 -6.06 -16.06 0.38
CA ARG A 91 -5.58 -16.68 1.62
C ARG A 91 -6.64 -17.53 2.34
N SER A 92 -7.93 -17.19 2.21
CA SER A 92 -9.01 -17.99 2.80
C SER A 92 -9.33 -19.27 2.01
N VAL A 93 -9.09 -19.24 0.69
CA VAL A 93 -9.25 -20.40 -0.20
C VAL A 93 -8.05 -21.35 -0.09
N GLY A 94 -6.85 -20.82 0.16
CA GLY A 94 -5.65 -21.60 0.47
C GLY A 94 -4.84 -22.07 -0.75
N ASP A 95 -5.45 -22.11 -1.93
CA ASP A 95 -4.82 -22.64 -3.15
C ASP A 95 -4.18 -21.56 -4.05
N CYS A 96 -4.44 -20.28 -3.78
CA CYS A 96 -3.97 -19.18 -4.64
C CYS A 96 -3.22 -18.11 -3.82
N GLY A 97 -2.17 -17.54 -4.42
CA GLY A 97 -1.47 -16.37 -3.92
C GLY A 97 -0.12 -16.64 -3.23
N PRO A 98 0.59 -15.57 -2.85
CA PRO A 98 1.94 -15.67 -2.31
C PRO A 98 1.95 -16.27 -0.91
N LYS A 99 3.07 -16.94 -0.58
CA LYS A 99 3.26 -17.59 0.72
C LYS A 99 3.14 -16.56 1.85
N SER A 100 2.28 -16.87 2.81
CA SER A 100 2.01 -16.01 3.96
C SER A 100 2.42 -16.69 5.25
N PHE A 101 2.91 -15.90 6.21
CA PHE A 101 3.23 -16.38 7.56
C PHE A 101 2.55 -15.51 8.62
N LYS A 102 2.32 -16.11 9.78
CA LYS A 102 1.68 -15.43 10.92
C LYS A 102 2.74 -14.98 11.89
N LEU A 103 2.70 -13.69 12.24
CA LEU A 103 3.50 -13.12 13.33
C LEU A 103 2.54 -12.56 14.37
N GLY A 104 2.32 -13.35 15.43
CA GLY A 104 1.29 -13.08 16.44
C GLY A 104 -0.12 -13.10 15.84
N ARG A 105 -0.81 -11.94 15.91
CA ARG A 105 -2.18 -11.77 15.39
C ARG A 105 -2.23 -11.25 13.95
N ARG A 106 -1.09 -10.88 13.38
CA ARG A 106 -0.99 -10.26 12.05
C ARG A 106 -0.40 -11.24 11.04
N VAL A 107 -0.77 -11.05 9.78
CA VAL A 107 -0.26 -11.83 8.65
C VAL A 107 0.70 -10.96 7.87
N PHE A 108 1.85 -11.54 7.54
CA PHE A 108 2.90 -10.92 6.77
C PHE A 108 3.36 -11.85 5.64
N TYR A 109 4.14 -11.28 4.74
CA TYR A 109 4.67 -11.92 3.55
C TYR A 109 6.17 -11.62 3.49
N HIS A 110 6.97 -12.55 2.99
CA HIS A 110 8.33 -12.22 2.60
C HIS A 110 8.31 -11.61 1.20
N ARG A 111 9.09 -10.56 0.96
CA ARG A 111 9.22 -9.98 -0.38
C ARG A 111 9.62 -11.03 -1.41
N ALA A 112 10.64 -11.85 -1.11
CA ALA A 112 11.13 -12.89 -2.01
C ALA A 112 10.03 -13.88 -2.43
N ASP A 113 9.20 -14.34 -1.49
CA ASP A 113 8.09 -15.25 -1.78
C ASP A 113 7.03 -14.59 -2.69
N VAL A 114 6.78 -13.29 -2.52
CA VAL A 114 5.84 -12.52 -3.34
C VAL A 114 6.39 -12.32 -4.74
N GLU A 115 7.68 -11.96 -4.88
CA GLU A 115 8.34 -11.79 -6.16
C GLU A 115 8.44 -13.09 -6.94
N GLN A 116 8.78 -14.19 -6.27
CA GLN A 116 8.79 -15.52 -6.87
C GLN A 116 7.41 -15.90 -7.40
N TRP A 117 6.35 -15.67 -6.62
CA TRP A 117 4.99 -15.94 -7.06
C TRP A 117 4.58 -15.10 -8.29
N ILE A 118 5.03 -13.84 -8.37
CA ILE A 118 4.80 -13.00 -9.56
C ILE A 118 5.54 -13.57 -10.76
N ALA A 119 6.81 -13.97 -10.60
CA ALA A 119 7.60 -14.56 -11.68
C ALA A 119 6.98 -15.86 -12.21
N GLU A 120 6.51 -16.74 -11.31
CA GLU A 120 5.79 -17.97 -11.69
C GLU A 120 4.51 -17.67 -12.48
N ALA A 121 3.81 -16.58 -12.15
CA ALA A 121 2.61 -16.14 -12.85
C ALA A 121 2.90 -15.48 -14.20
N ASP A 122 4.05 -14.81 -14.34
CA ASP A 122 4.49 -14.19 -15.61
C ASP A 122 5.01 -15.25 -16.62
N ASP A 123 5.58 -16.35 -16.12
CA ASP A 123 6.09 -17.46 -16.95
C ASP A 123 4.99 -18.43 -17.46
N SER A 124 3.73 -18.26 -17.00
CA SER A 124 2.56 -19.10 -17.33
C SER A 124 1.68 -18.53 -18.43
#